data_AF-A0A9D7H9Q0-F1
#
_entry.id   AF-A0A9D7H9Q0-F1
#
_cell.length_a   1.000
_cell.length_b   1.000
_cell.length_c   1.000
_cell.angle_alpha   90.00
_cell.angle_beta   90.00
_cell.angle_gamma   90.00
#
_symmetry.space_group_name_H-M   'P 1'
#
loop_
_entity.id
_entity.type
_entity.pdbx_description
1 polymer ?
#
loop_
_entity_poly.entity_id
_entity_poly.type
_entity_poly.pdbx_seq_one_letter_code
_entity_poly.pdbx_strand_id
1 'polypeptide(L)'
;MHGQKGAVVGLLVFALTRAAAGEDGDRPLLLAASVAKVRVELSTRVVVTQEVNLSRGSWRGEDQEVFVAFGAPGVPRAIDVHLVPVAKGHLEAPRGERGVPLSWTYERRRPANASPLLGRSTMAGIAVRLPADVLTRALAPGDMAALRIRAVQPAVVAGGSQDLLVRLGDGPTGPLVLGRLEVVSDKELSAMPEARFCGQETSELLAIRVEPASNAERPAAAAVVTPRRAGADLCLRLPTLPKR
;
A
#
# COMPACT_ATOMS: atom_id res chain seq x y z
N MET A 1 7.41 -48.67 -12.89
CA MET A 1 6.88 -47.54 -13.69
C MET A 1 5.52 -47.16 -13.13
N HIS A 2 5.44 -46.17 -12.24
CA HIS A 2 4.16 -45.60 -11.77
C HIS A 2 4.37 -44.09 -11.63
N GLY A 3 3.75 -43.34 -12.54
CA GLY A 3 3.79 -41.88 -12.59
C GLY A 3 2.81 -41.26 -11.61
N GLN A 4 3.29 -40.32 -10.80
CA GLN A 4 2.48 -39.56 -9.86
C GLN A 4 2.10 -38.23 -10.52
N LYS A 5 0.81 -38.07 -10.84
CA LYS A 5 0.23 -36.84 -11.39
C LYS A 5 0.12 -35.79 -10.28
N GLY A 6 0.61 -34.59 -10.55
CA GLY A 6 0.47 -33.42 -9.68
C GLY A 6 -0.95 -32.86 -9.68
N ALA A 7 -1.37 -32.31 -8.54
CA ALA A 7 -2.53 -31.45 -8.42
C ALA A 7 -2.03 -30.03 -8.17
N VAL A 8 -2.16 -29.16 -9.17
CA VAL A 8 -1.98 -27.71 -9.02
C VAL A 8 -3.35 -27.15 -8.64
N VAL A 9 -3.48 -26.71 -7.39
CA VAL A 9 -4.67 -25.97 -6.92
C VAL A 9 -4.50 -24.52 -7.36
N GLY A 10 -5.14 -24.16 -8.48
CA GLY A 10 -5.27 -22.79 -8.94
C GLY A 10 -6.40 -22.08 -8.19
N LEU A 11 -6.06 -21.15 -7.30
CA LEU A 11 -7.02 -20.25 -6.67
C LEU A 11 -7.33 -19.10 -7.64
N LEU A 12 -8.45 -19.19 -8.35
CA LEU A 12 -8.99 -18.16 -9.23
C LEU A 12 -9.92 -17.25 -8.39
N VAL A 13 -9.51 -16.02 -8.12
CA VAL A 13 -10.41 -15.00 -7.55
C VAL A 13 -10.81 -14.03 -8.66
N PHE A 14 -11.96 -14.29 -9.28
CA PHE A 14 -12.65 -13.33 -10.14
C PHE A 14 -13.70 -12.60 -9.32
N ALA A 15 -13.43 -11.34 -8.96
CA ALA A 15 -14.47 -10.42 -8.51
C ALA A 15 -14.81 -9.47 -9.66
N LEU A 16 -15.78 -9.86 -10.50
CA LEU A 16 -16.46 -8.95 -11.41
C LEU A 16 -17.52 -8.19 -10.60
N THR A 17 -17.36 -6.88 -10.43
CA THR A 17 -18.44 -6.02 -9.90
C THR A 17 -18.72 -4.89 -10.89
N ARG A 18 -20.00 -4.81 -11.28
CA ARG A 18 -20.56 -3.83 -12.19
C ARG A 18 -20.71 -2.51 -11.45
N ALA A 19 -20.02 -1.46 -11.90
CA ALA A 19 -20.11 -0.12 -11.31
C ALA A 19 -21.47 0.52 -11.60
N ALA A 20 -22.11 1.05 -10.55
CA ALA A 20 -23.24 1.98 -10.68
C ALA A 20 -22.68 3.40 -10.75
N ALA A 21 -23.00 4.12 -11.83
CA ALA A 21 -22.59 5.50 -12.04
C ALA A 21 -23.43 6.44 -11.17
N GLY A 22 -22.78 7.17 -10.27
CA GLY A 22 -23.32 8.37 -9.62
C GLY A 22 -22.59 9.59 -10.17
N GLU A 23 -23.36 10.64 -10.47
CA GLU A 23 -22.92 11.90 -11.08
C GLU A 23 -21.96 12.68 -10.16
N ASP A 24 -20.66 12.42 -10.29
CA ASP A 24 -19.57 13.31 -9.88
C ASP A 24 -18.57 13.33 -11.06
N GLY A 25 -18.26 14.53 -11.55
CA GLY A 25 -17.62 14.80 -12.85
C GLY A 25 -16.62 13.76 -13.35
N ASP A 26 -17.00 13.15 -14.48
CA ASP A 26 -16.35 12.10 -15.28
C ASP A 26 -14.88 12.43 -15.62
N ARG A 27 -13.96 12.08 -14.72
CA ARG A 27 -12.53 11.98 -15.02
C ARG A 27 -12.18 10.50 -15.18
N PRO A 28 -11.30 10.12 -16.12
CA PRO A 28 -10.88 8.74 -16.28
C PRO A 28 -10.23 8.26 -14.98
N LEU A 29 -10.98 7.48 -14.21
CA LEU A 29 -10.52 6.93 -12.94
C LEU A 29 -9.44 5.89 -13.26
N LEU A 30 -8.26 6.07 -12.66
CA LEU A 30 -7.38 4.94 -12.41
C LEU A 30 -8.20 3.89 -11.62
N LEU A 31 -8.38 2.74 -12.26
CA LEU A 31 -9.04 1.52 -11.79
C LEU A 31 -8.61 1.13 -10.37
N ALA A 32 -9.59 0.68 -9.58
CA ALA A 32 -9.45 -0.24 -8.44
C ALA A 32 -8.08 -0.17 -7.73
N ALA A 33 -7.77 0.99 -7.13
CA ALA A 33 -6.56 1.14 -6.35
C ALA A 33 -6.55 0.10 -5.23
N SER A 34 -5.61 -0.85 -5.28
CA SER A 34 -5.45 -1.88 -4.26
C SER A 34 -4.13 -1.68 -3.54
N VAL A 35 -4.11 -1.90 -2.23
CA VAL A 35 -2.87 -1.80 -1.46
C VAL A 35 -2.18 -3.15 -1.56
N ALA A 36 -1.25 -3.26 -2.50
CA ALA A 36 -0.53 -4.49 -2.80
C ALA A 36 0.30 -4.94 -1.60
N LYS A 37 1.00 -3.97 -0.98
CA LYS A 37 1.91 -4.24 0.13
C LYS A 37 2.00 -3.05 1.08
N VAL A 38 2.02 -3.35 2.37
CA VAL A 38 2.48 -2.45 3.43
C VAL A 38 3.71 -3.08 4.06
N ARG A 39 4.82 -2.36 4.07
CA ARG A 39 6.08 -2.77 4.70
C ARG A 39 6.47 -1.75 5.75
N VAL A 40 6.74 -2.23 6.96
CA VAL A 40 7.17 -1.41 8.09
C VAL A 40 8.60 -1.79 8.46
N GLU A 41 9.52 -0.85 8.35
CA GLU A 41 10.91 -1.02 8.74
C GLU A 41 11.13 -0.37 10.11
N LEU A 42 11.51 -1.21 11.08
CA LEU A 42 11.82 -0.85 12.46
C LEU A 42 13.34 -0.75 12.61
N SER A 43 13.78 0.42 13.06
CA SER A 43 15.16 0.74 13.39
C SER A 43 15.16 1.82 14.47
N THR A 44 16.14 2.73 14.46
CA THR A 44 16.04 4.00 15.22
C THR A 44 14.86 4.89 14.81
N ARG A 45 14.26 4.60 13.65
CA ARG A 45 13.04 5.24 13.13
C ARG A 45 12.10 4.18 12.58
N VAL A 46 10.82 4.54 12.46
CA VAL A 46 9.81 3.74 11.77
C VAL A 46 9.62 4.27 10.36
N VAL A 47 9.85 3.42 9.37
CA VAL A 47 9.60 3.74 7.96
C VAL A 47 8.47 2.88 7.46
N VAL A 48 7.44 3.51 6.90
CA VAL A 48 6.29 2.82 6.32
C VAL A 48 6.38 2.98 4.81
N THR A 49 6.39 1.86 4.09
CA THR A 49 6.27 1.81 2.65
C THR A 49 4.92 1.22 2.28
N GLN A 50 4.13 1.99 1.53
CA GLN A 50 2.86 1.54 0.97
C GLN A 50 3.02 1.44 -0.54
N GLU A 51 2.70 0.27 -1.10
CA GLU A 51 2.62 0.07 -2.54
C GLU A 51 1.16 -0.04 -2.94
N VAL A 52 0.71 0.92 -3.73
CA VAL A 52 -0.66 0.97 -4.24
C VAL A 52 -0.63 0.66 -5.73
N ASN A 53 -1.30 -0.41 -6.14
CA ASN A 53 -1.42 -0.75 -7.54
C ASN A 53 -2.37 0.23 -8.24
N LEU A 54 -1.89 0.79 -9.34
CA LEU A 54 -2.58 1.62 -10.29
C LEU A 54 -2.70 0.81 -11.58
N SER A 55 -3.90 0.32 -11.88
CA SER A 55 -4.16 -0.35 -13.16
C SER A 55 -4.58 0.65 -14.24
N ARG A 56 -4.22 0.37 -15.50
CA ARG A 56 -4.43 1.25 -16.66
C ARG A 56 -5.87 1.73 -16.78
N GLY A 57 -6.83 0.81 -16.88
CA GLY A 57 -8.23 1.17 -16.91
C GLY A 57 -8.65 1.92 -18.16
N SER A 58 -9.50 2.91 -17.94
CA SER A 58 -9.99 3.82 -18.97
C SER A 58 -9.07 5.03 -19.18
N TRP A 59 -7.93 5.09 -18.49
CA TRP A 59 -6.93 6.16 -18.65
C TRP A 59 -6.47 6.25 -20.11
N ARG A 60 -6.42 7.48 -20.65
CA ARG A 60 -6.24 7.74 -22.10
C ARG A 60 -4.91 8.41 -22.43
N GLY A 61 -3.94 8.38 -21.52
CA GLY A 61 -2.62 8.98 -21.76
C GLY A 61 -2.50 10.43 -21.29
N GLU A 62 -3.41 10.91 -20.44
CA GLU A 62 -3.35 12.24 -19.83
C GLU A 62 -2.54 12.28 -18.52
N ASP A 63 -2.06 13.45 -18.14
CA ASP A 63 -1.47 13.68 -16.81
C ASP A 63 -2.50 13.39 -15.72
N GLN A 64 -2.05 12.73 -14.65
CA GLN A 64 -2.90 12.40 -13.52
C GLN A 64 -2.33 13.02 -12.24
N GLU A 65 -3.20 13.29 -11.28
CA GLU A 65 -2.80 13.72 -9.94
C GLU A 65 -3.58 12.92 -8.91
N VAL A 66 -2.86 12.36 -7.94
CA VAL A 66 -3.43 11.53 -6.89
C VAL A 66 -3.12 12.09 -5.52
N PHE A 67 -4.06 11.97 -4.59
CA PHE A 67 -3.94 12.52 -3.26
C PHE A 67 -3.75 11.42 -2.21
N VAL A 68 -2.71 11.58 -1.40
CA VAL A 68 -2.34 10.66 -0.30
C VAL A 68 -2.40 11.43 1.01
N ALA A 69 -3.43 11.16 1.80
CA ALA A 69 -3.58 11.69 3.16
C ALA A 69 -2.88 10.81 4.18
N PHE A 70 -2.16 11.45 5.12
CA PHE A 70 -1.49 10.76 6.23
C PHE A 70 -2.35 10.74 7.49
N GLY A 71 -3.08 11.84 7.76
CA GLY A 71 -3.90 11.99 8.97
C GLY A 71 -3.10 11.90 10.28
N ALA A 72 -3.80 11.77 11.41
CA ALA A 72 -3.19 11.48 12.71
C ALA A 72 -2.49 10.09 12.70
N PRO A 73 -1.44 9.83 13.51
CA PRO A 73 -0.94 10.69 14.60
C PRO A 73 0.01 11.82 14.18
N GLY A 74 0.27 12.05 12.89
CA GLY A 74 1.05 13.21 12.47
C GLY A 74 1.52 13.17 11.02
N VAL A 75 2.06 14.29 10.55
CA VAL A 75 2.69 14.39 9.23
C VAL A 75 4.02 13.61 9.25
N PRO A 76 4.30 12.77 8.24
CA PRO A 76 5.59 12.11 8.12
C PRO A 76 6.75 13.11 8.12
N ARG A 77 7.89 12.71 8.70
CA ARG A 77 9.11 13.55 8.76
C ARG A 77 9.81 13.68 7.41
N ALA A 78 9.67 12.65 6.57
CA ALA A 78 10.23 12.60 5.23
C ALA A 78 9.37 11.67 4.37
N ILE A 79 9.25 11.98 3.08
CA ILE A 79 8.44 11.24 2.13
C ILE A 79 9.20 11.11 0.81
N ASP A 80 9.29 9.88 0.32
CA ASP A 80 9.78 9.56 -1.02
C ASP A 80 8.64 8.87 -1.79
N VAL A 81 8.39 9.28 -3.03
CA VAL A 81 7.35 8.69 -3.88
C VAL A 81 7.96 8.25 -5.19
N HIS A 82 7.70 7.00 -5.58
CA HIS A 82 8.19 6.40 -6.82
C HIS A 82 7.07 5.67 -7.54
N LEU A 83 7.14 5.65 -8.86
CA LEU A 83 6.31 4.78 -9.70
C LEU A 83 7.14 3.60 -10.18
N VAL A 84 6.69 2.39 -9.91
CA VAL A 84 7.39 1.15 -10.25
C VAL A 84 6.51 0.33 -11.19
N PRO A 85 7.02 -0.21 -12.31
CA PRO A 85 6.21 -1.08 -13.15
C PRO A 85 5.84 -2.37 -12.41
N VAL A 86 4.68 -2.93 -12.74
CA VAL A 86 4.28 -4.27 -12.31
C VAL A 86 4.18 -5.14 -13.56
N ALA A 87 4.95 -6.22 -13.58
CA ALA A 87 4.98 -7.14 -14.70
C ALA A 87 3.63 -7.85 -14.88
N LYS A 88 3.28 -8.18 -16.13
CA LYS A 88 2.04 -8.90 -16.44
C LYS A 88 1.91 -10.19 -15.61
N GLY A 89 0.76 -10.37 -14.97
CA GLY A 89 0.46 -11.53 -14.13
C GLY A 89 1.01 -11.44 -12.70
N HIS A 90 1.75 -10.38 -12.36
CA HIS A 90 2.16 -10.10 -10.99
C HIS A 90 1.15 -9.19 -10.28
N LEU A 91 1.03 -9.36 -8.96
CA LEU A 91 0.20 -8.52 -8.09
C LEU A 91 1.01 -7.46 -7.33
N GLU A 92 2.34 -7.53 -7.40
CA GLU A 92 3.25 -6.64 -6.70
C GLU A 92 4.45 -6.32 -7.60
N ALA A 93 5.03 -5.14 -7.42
CA ALA A 93 6.29 -4.79 -8.07
C ALA A 93 7.45 -5.65 -7.51
N PRO A 94 8.46 -5.98 -8.33
CA PRO A 94 9.66 -6.68 -7.88
C PRO A 94 10.34 -6.01 -6.68
N ARG A 95 10.85 -6.83 -5.76
CA ARG A 95 11.61 -6.36 -4.59
C ARG A 95 12.91 -5.69 -5.08
N GLY A 96 13.23 -4.52 -4.53
CA GLY A 96 14.48 -3.81 -4.84
C GLY A 96 14.46 -2.94 -6.09
N GLU A 97 13.44 -3.07 -6.95
CA GLU A 97 13.30 -2.18 -8.11
C GLU A 97 13.01 -0.75 -7.64
N ARG A 98 13.83 0.23 -8.00
CA ARG A 98 13.75 1.59 -7.45
C ARG A 98 12.54 2.38 -7.99
N GLY A 99 12.16 2.15 -9.25
CA GLY A 99 11.14 2.94 -9.95
C GLY A 99 11.60 4.36 -10.31
N VAL A 100 10.69 5.13 -10.91
CA VAL A 100 10.89 6.54 -11.29
C VAL A 100 10.44 7.44 -10.15
N PRO A 101 11.28 8.36 -9.64
CA PRO A 101 10.87 9.29 -8.60
C PRO A 101 9.80 10.26 -9.11
N LEU A 102 8.84 10.60 -8.26
CA LEU A 102 7.73 11.49 -8.58
C LEU A 102 7.78 12.75 -7.73
N SER A 103 7.42 13.88 -8.35
CA SER A 103 7.22 15.15 -7.66
C SER A 103 5.89 15.14 -6.89
N TRP A 104 5.88 15.81 -5.74
CA TRP A 104 4.68 15.95 -4.92
C TRP A 104 4.67 17.31 -4.20
N THR A 105 3.49 17.79 -3.86
CA THR A 105 3.29 19.00 -3.04
C THR A 105 2.57 18.64 -1.76
N TYR A 106 2.92 19.30 -0.66
CA TYR A 106 2.17 19.18 0.59
C TYR A 106 0.89 19.99 0.48
N GLU A 107 -0.23 19.39 0.87
CA GLU A 107 -1.55 20.02 0.80
C GLU A 107 -2.29 19.86 2.13
N ARG A 108 -3.00 20.92 2.53
CA ARG A 108 -3.81 20.90 3.77
C ARG A 108 -5.06 20.02 3.64
N ARG A 109 -5.52 19.79 2.42
CA ARG A 109 -6.66 18.95 2.01
C ARG A 109 -6.50 18.60 0.54
N ARG A 110 -7.27 17.62 0.05
CA ARG A 110 -7.24 17.23 -1.37
C ARG A 110 -7.53 18.42 -2.31
N PRO A 111 -6.64 18.73 -3.26
CA PRO A 111 -6.95 19.66 -4.35
C PRO A 111 -8.11 19.16 -5.20
N ALA A 112 -8.93 20.07 -5.74
CA ALA A 112 -10.10 19.69 -6.54
C ALA A 112 -9.74 18.88 -7.79
N ASN A 113 -8.52 19.07 -8.31
CA ASN A 113 -8.00 18.38 -9.49
C ASN A 113 -7.27 17.06 -9.19
N ALA A 114 -7.11 16.66 -7.92
CA ALA A 114 -6.47 15.41 -7.54
C ALA A 114 -7.50 14.33 -7.20
N SER A 115 -7.29 13.11 -7.68
CA SER A 115 -8.11 11.94 -7.34
C SER A 115 -7.73 11.41 -5.95
N PRO A 116 -8.69 11.06 -5.07
CA PRO A 116 -8.35 10.50 -3.76
C PRO A 116 -7.76 9.10 -3.94
N LEU A 117 -6.62 8.83 -3.30
CA LEU A 117 -5.97 7.51 -3.36
C LEU A 117 -5.89 6.85 -1.98
N LEU A 118 -5.33 7.55 -1.00
CA LEU A 118 -5.19 7.06 0.37
C LEU A 118 -5.72 8.10 1.35
N GLY A 119 -6.49 7.63 2.33
CA GLY A 119 -7.07 8.46 3.39
C GLY A 119 -8.07 9.51 2.89
N ARG A 120 -8.69 10.19 3.86
CA ARG A 120 -9.84 11.07 3.60
C ARG A 120 -9.42 12.37 2.91
N SER A 121 -10.26 12.82 1.96
CA SER A 121 -10.05 14.07 1.21
C SER A 121 -9.94 15.35 2.07
N THR A 122 -10.51 15.33 3.28
CA THR A 122 -10.49 16.46 4.22
C THR A 122 -9.22 16.53 5.07
N MET A 123 -8.36 15.52 5.01
CA MET A 123 -7.11 15.47 5.77
C MET A 123 -5.95 16.12 5.00
N ALA A 124 -4.93 16.56 5.74
CA ALA A 124 -3.67 16.96 5.15
C ALA A 124 -2.88 15.75 4.62
N GLY A 125 -2.13 16.00 3.55
CA GLY A 125 -1.46 14.96 2.78
C GLY A 125 -0.54 15.53 1.72
N ILE A 126 -0.32 14.75 0.67
CA ILE A 126 0.41 15.17 -0.51
C ILE A 126 -0.42 14.95 -1.78
N ALA A 127 -0.30 15.88 -2.73
CA ALA A 127 -0.71 15.66 -4.10
C ALA A 127 0.51 15.18 -4.90
N VAL A 128 0.39 14.02 -5.52
CA VAL A 128 1.45 13.39 -6.31
C VAL A 128 1.08 13.53 -7.78
N ARG A 129 1.98 14.16 -8.55
CA ARG A 129 1.81 14.27 -10.00
C ARG A 129 2.31 13.01 -10.69
N LEU A 130 1.51 12.49 -11.61
CA LEU A 130 1.79 11.34 -12.46
C LEU A 130 1.84 11.83 -13.92
N PRO A 131 3.01 12.24 -14.44
CA PRO A 131 3.15 12.65 -15.82
C PRO A 131 2.74 11.53 -16.79
N ALA A 132 2.04 11.89 -17.86
CA ALA A 132 1.51 10.95 -18.83
C ALA A 132 2.57 10.01 -19.42
N ASP A 133 3.75 10.54 -19.73
CA ASP A 133 4.85 9.78 -20.32
C ASP A 133 5.45 8.78 -19.31
N VAL A 134 5.58 9.19 -18.04
CA VAL A 134 6.06 8.33 -16.94
C VAL A 134 5.07 7.20 -16.69
N LEU A 135 3.77 7.53 -16.61
CA LEU A 135 2.71 6.55 -16.39
C LEU A 135 2.59 5.58 -17.57
N THR A 136 2.69 6.07 -18.81
CA THR A 136 2.71 5.23 -20.03
C THR A 136 3.81 4.18 -19.95
N ARG A 137 5.04 4.60 -19.61
CA ARG A 137 6.18 3.67 -19.50
C ARG A 137 6.01 2.67 -18.36
N ALA A 138 5.53 3.12 -17.20
CA ALA A 138 5.34 2.25 -16.04
C ALA A 138 4.24 1.20 -16.24
N LEU A 139 3.19 1.52 -17.01
CA LEU A 139 2.10 0.61 -17.32
C LEU A 139 2.43 -0.36 -18.47
N ALA A 140 3.41 -0.05 -19.33
CA ALA A 140 3.72 -0.86 -20.50
C ALA A 140 4.00 -2.35 -20.24
N PRO A 141 4.66 -2.77 -19.13
CA PRO A 141 4.99 -4.19 -18.90
C PRO A 141 3.82 -5.10 -18.53
N GLY A 142 2.70 -4.56 -18.04
CA GLY A 142 1.63 -5.38 -17.47
C GLY A 142 0.30 -4.69 -17.23
N ASP A 143 0.09 -3.49 -17.79
CA ASP A 143 -1.09 -2.65 -17.58
C ASP A 143 -1.34 -2.27 -16.11
N MET A 144 -0.29 -2.36 -15.29
CA MET A 144 -0.30 -2.04 -13.87
C MET A 144 1.06 -1.43 -13.46
N ALA A 145 0.99 -0.44 -12.58
CA ALA A 145 2.14 0.18 -11.94
C ALA A 145 1.88 0.28 -10.43
N ALA A 146 2.90 0.15 -9.61
CA ALA A 146 2.82 0.36 -8.18
C ALA A 146 3.29 1.79 -7.84
N LEU A 147 2.40 2.59 -7.27
CA LEU A 147 2.79 3.82 -6.60
C LEU A 147 3.36 3.45 -5.23
N ARG A 148 4.69 3.57 -5.11
CA ARG A 148 5.40 3.31 -3.87
C ARG A 148 5.57 4.62 -3.10
N ILE A 149 4.95 4.68 -1.93
CA ILE A 149 5.03 5.81 -1.01
C ILE A 149 5.80 5.35 0.22
N ARG A 150 6.97 5.92 0.43
CA ARG A 150 7.84 5.62 1.57
C ARG A 150 7.87 6.82 2.50
N ALA A 151 7.46 6.64 3.74
CA ALA A 151 7.27 7.71 4.71
C ALA A 151 7.98 7.39 6.03
N VAL A 152 8.77 8.33 6.54
CA VAL A 152 9.35 8.25 7.89
C VAL A 152 8.32 8.74 8.89
N GLN A 153 7.82 7.84 9.72
CA GLN A 153 6.78 8.14 10.70
C GLN A 153 7.39 8.79 11.96
N PRO A 154 6.67 9.72 12.62
CA PRO A 154 7.03 10.12 13.96
C PRO A 154 6.96 8.90 14.90
N ALA A 155 7.94 8.76 15.79
CA ALA A 155 7.88 7.72 16.81
C ALA A 155 6.75 8.04 17.79
N VAL A 156 5.77 7.14 17.92
CA VAL A 156 4.72 7.22 18.93
C VAL A 156 4.92 6.04 19.88
N VAL A 157 5.62 6.27 20.99
CA VAL A 157 5.84 5.24 22.00
C VAL A 157 4.82 5.46 23.12
N ALA A 158 3.95 4.48 23.36
CA ALA A 158 3.02 4.48 24.48
C ALA A 158 3.09 3.14 25.22
N GLY A 159 3.43 3.18 26.51
CA GLY A 159 3.35 1.98 27.38
C GLY A 159 4.24 0.79 26.99
N GLY A 160 5.39 1.02 26.34
CA GLY A 160 6.31 -0.07 25.95
C GLY A 160 5.94 -0.79 24.65
N SER A 161 4.94 -0.29 23.90
CA SER A 161 4.68 -0.64 22.50
C SER A 161 4.57 0.64 21.66
N GLN A 162 4.77 0.51 20.36
CA GLN A 162 4.53 1.59 19.41
C GLN A 162 3.28 1.27 18.59
N ASP A 163 2.24 2.08 18.78
CA ASP A 163 1.04 2.00 17.96
C ASP A 163 1.25 2.83 16.69
N LEU A 164 1.06 2.18 15.55
CA LEU A 164 1.21 2.78 14.24
C LEU A 164 -0.11 2.66 13.48
N LEU A 165 -0.57 3.80 12.98
CA LEU A 165 -1.72 3.90 12.10
C LEU A 165 -1.25 4.04 10.65
N VAL A 166 -1.60 3.10 9.79
CA VAL A 166 -1.31 3.15 8.36
C VAL A 166 -2.61 3.35 7.60
N ARG A 167 -2.70 4.46 6.86
CA ARG A 167 -3.92 4.79 6.13
C ARG A 167 -4.10 3.87 4.94
N LEU A 168 -5.24 3.22 4.86
CA LEU A 168 -5.59 2.40 3.72
C LEU A 168 -6.80 3.07 3.06
N GLY A 169 -6.66 3.47 1.79
CA GLY A 169 -7.59 4.37 1.11
C GLY A 169 -9.08 4.00 1.17
N ASP A 170 -9.89 4.95 0.75
CA ASP A 170 -11.34 4.91 0.59
C ASP A 170 -11.63 4.86 -0.92
N GLY A 171 -11.33 3.71 -1.53
CA GLY A 171 -11.58 3.48 -2.95
C GLY A 171 -13.06 3.64 -3.29
N PRO A 172 -13.39 4.28 -4.42
CA PRO A 172 -14.76 4.66 -4.76
C PRO A 172 -15.66 3.51 -5.22
N THR A 173 -15.12 2.31 -5.51
CA THR A 173 -15.86 1.33 -6.34
C THR A 173 -15.81 -0.14 -5.90
N GLY A 174 -15.39 -0.47 -4.67
CA GLY A 174 -15.47 -1.87 -4.23
C GLY A 174 -14.65 -2.24 -2.99
N PRO A 175 -14.71 -3.51 -2.55
CA PRO A 175 -13.89 -4.01 -1.44
C PRO A 175 -12.42 -3.81 -1.79
N LEU A 176 -11.74 -3.05 -0.94
CA LEU A 176 -10.31 -2.83 -1.08
C LEU A 176 -9.60 -4.04 -0.51
N VAL A 177 -8.49 -4.41 -1.14
CA VAL A 177 -7.68 -5.53 -0.68
C VAL A 177 -6.34 -5.02 -0.16
N LEU A 178 -5.90 -5.61 0.94
CA LEU A 178 -4.53 -5.57 1.40
C LEU A 178 -3.86 -6.87 0.98
N GLY A 179 -2.83 -6.80 0.12
CA GLY A 179 -2.16 -8.00 -0.40
C GLY A 179 -1.12 -8.59 0.56
N ARG A 180 -0.28 -7.75 1.16
CA ARG A 180 0.78 -8.20 2.07
C ARG A 180 1.09 -7.18 3.15
N LEU A 181 1.36 -7.69 4.35
CA LEU A 181 1.89 -6.91 5.46
C LEU A 181 3.23 -7.50 5.92
N GLU A 182 4.27 -6.69 5.86
CA GLU A 182 5.63 -7.07 6.26
C GLU A 182 6.14 -6.14 7.37
N VAL A 183 6.78 -6.71 8.37
CA VAL A 183 7.57 -5.98 9.37
C VAL A 183 9.02 -6.44 9.25
N VAL A 184 9.91 -5.49 9.06
CA VAL A 184 11.36 -5.72 8.95
C VAL A 184 12.05 -5.01 10.08
N SER A 185 12.98 -5.67 10.75
CA SER A 185 13.67 -5.10 11.91
C SER A 185 15.18 -5.30 11.84
N ASP A 186 15.95 -4.27 12.18
CA ASP A 186 17.41 -4.33 12.32
C ASP A 186 17.88 -5.01 13.62
N LYS A 187 16.93 -5.28 14.53
CA LYS A 187 17.15 -5.99 15.79
C LYS A 187 16.13 -7.10 15.97
N GLU A 188 16.43 -8.03 16.87
CA GLU A 188 15.45 -9.00 17.34
C GLU A 188 14.28 -8.28 18.03
N LEU A 189 13.06 -8.68 17.68
CA LEU A 189 11.85 -8.12 18.24
C LEU A 189 11.56 -8.78 19.59
N SER A 190 11.20 -7.99 20.61
CA SER A 190 10.87 -8.53 21.93
C SER A 190 9.54 -9.28 21.97
N ALA A 191 8.69 -9.12 20.95
CA ALA A 191 7.42 -9.82 20.77
C ALA A 191 7.00 -9.82 19.29
N MET A 192 6.01 -10.63 18.94
CA MET A 192 5.41 -10.59 17.60
C MET A 192 4.61 -9.29 17.42
N PRO A 193 4.74 -8.58 16.28
CA PRO A 193 3.85 -7.47 15.97
C PRO A 193 2.40 -7.94 15.80
N GLU A 194 1.44 -7.06 16.07
CA GLU A 194 0.02 -7.31 15.87
C GLU A 194 -0.56 -6.34 14.85
N ALA A 195 -1.53 -6.81 14.05
CA ALA A 195 -2.14 -6.02 13.00
C ALA A 195 -3.64 -6.31 12.91
N ARG A 196 -4.43 -5.26 12.77
CA ARG A 196 -5.89 -5.33 12.58
C ARG A 196 -6.39 -4.13 11.80
N PHE A 197 -7.57 -4.24 11.22
CA PHE A 197 -8.24 -3.05 10.72
C PHE A 197 -8.79 -2.22 11.89
N CYS A 198 -8.54 -0.92 11.86
CA CYS A 198 -8.96 0.00 12.91
C CYS A 198 -10.48 0.07 13.02
N GLY A 199 -11.00 0.13 14.25
CA GLY A 199 -12.43 0.23 14.52
C GLY A 199 -13.24 -1.04 14.23
N GLN A 200 -12.58 -2.16 13.90
CA GLN A 200 -13.23 -3.47 13.93
C GLN A 200 -13.14 -4.04 15.35
N GLU A 201 -14.31 -4.37 15.91
CA GLU A 201 -14.47 -5.06 17.21
C GLU A 201 -14.03 -6.53 17.16
N THR A 202 -13.74 -7.07 15.97
CA THR A 202 -13.31 -8.46 15.81
C THR A 202 -11.85 -8.61 16.22
N SER A 203 -11.55 -9.66 16.99
CA SER A 203 -10.22 -10.03 17.48
C SER A 203 -9.34 -10.73 16.43
N GLU A 204 -9.76 -10.77 15.16
CA GLU A 204 -8.98 -11.40 14.09
C GLU A 204 -7.75 -10.55 13.73
N LEU A 205 -6.58 -11.11 14.01
CA LEU A 205 -5.30 -10.52 13.64
C LEU A 205 -4.98 -10.83 12.17
N LEU A 206 -4.47 -9.82 11.48
CA LEU A 206 -3.94 -9.96 10.12
C LEU A 206 -2.61 -10.70 10.16
N ALA A 207 -2.37 -11.53 9.14
CA ALA A 207 -1.08 -12.21 9.00
C ALA A 207 0.03 -11.18 8.72
N ILE A 208 1.10 -11.26 9.53
CA ILE A 208 2.30 -10.42 9.39
C ILE A 208 3.49 -11.29 9.05
N ARG A 209 4.21 -10.94 8.00
CA ARG A 209 5.53 -11.53 7.73
C ARG A 209 6.58 -10.72 8.48
N VAL A 210 7.30 -11.35 9.40
CA VAL A 210 8.45 -10.73 10.07
C VAL A 210 9.74 -11.19 9.38
N GLU A 211 10.56 -10.24 8.94
CA GLU A 211 11.88 -10.50 8.35
C GLU A 211 12.98 -9.80 9.16
N PRO A 212 14.14 -10.44 9.38
CA PRO A 212 15.32 -9.69 9.80
C PRO A 212 15.74 -8.74 8.68
N ALA A 213 16.35 -7.60 9.03
CA ALA A 213 17.00 -6.70 8.08
C ALA A 213 18.32 -7.32 7.56
N SER A 214 18.25 -8.51 6.95
CA SER A 214 19.35 -9.06 6.17
C SER A 214 19.08 -8.81 4.68
N ASN A 215 20.14 -8.57 3.91
CA ASN A 215 20.07 -8.44 2.45
C ASN A 215 19.83 -9.79 1.75
N ALA A 216 19.60 -10.88 2.50
CA ALA A 216 19.41 -12.19 1.93
C ALA A 216 18.03 -12.27 1.26
N GLU A 217 18.05 -12.44 -0.05
CA GLU A 217 16.87 -12.55 -0.88
C GLU A 217 16.11 -13.83 -0.53
N ARG A 218 15.04 -13.69 0.26
CA ARG A 218 14.12 -14.78 0.57
C ARG A 218 12.98 -14.74 -0.45
N PRO A 219 12.58 -15.86 -1.07
CA PRO A 219 11.50 -15.88 -2.04
C PRO A 219 10.26 -15.20 -1.46
N ALA A 220 9.59 -14.41 -2.29
CA ALA A 220 8.35 -13.76 -1.93
C ALA A 220 7.33 -14.84 -1.55
N ALA A 221 6.83 -14.81 -0.30
CA ALA A 221 5.67 -15.62 0.06
C ALA A 221 4.46 -15.17 -0.78
N ALA A 222 3.48 -16.05 -0.98
CA ALA A 222 2.25 -15.69 -1.68
C ALA A 222 1.55 -14.51 -0.98
N ALA A 223 1.00 -13.57 -1.76
CA ALA A 223 0.20 -12.49 -1.22
C ALA A 223 -1.06 -13.06 -0.55
N VAL A 224 -1.34 -12.65 0.68
CA VAL A 224 -2.56 -12.99 1.40
C VAL A 224 -3.53 -11.84 1.20
N VAL A 225 -4.38 -11.96 0.17
CA VAL A 225 -5.37 -10.95 -0.17
C VAL A 225 -6.44 -10.91 0.93
N THR A 226 -6.40 -9.89 1.78
CA THR A 226 -7.37 -9.71 2.85
C THR A 226 -8.40 -8.65 2.46
N PRO A 227 -9.70 -8.99 2.41
CA PRO A 227 -10.75 -8.02 2.14
C PRO A 227 -10.92 -7.06 3.32
N ARG A 228 -11.24 -5.79 3.03
CA ARG A 228 -11.55 -4.79 4.05
C ARG A 228 -12.71 -3.88 3.65
N ARG A 229 -13.32 -3.23 4.64
CA ARG A 229 -14.29 -2.15 4.41
C ARG A 229 -13.58 -0.92 3.86
N ALA A 230 -14.27 -0.14 3.03
CA ALA A 230 -13.78 1.16 2.58
C ALA A 230 -13.49 2.07 3.79
N GLY A 231 -12.36 2.78 3.77
CA GLY A 231 -11.94 3.65 4.87
C GLY A 231 -11.47 2.92 6.14
N ALA A 232 -11.40 1.59 6.14
CA ALA A 232 -10.79 0.84 7.23
C ALA A 232 -9.26 0.94 7.12
N ASP A 233 -8.66 1.72 8.02
CA ASP A 233 -7.21 1.87 8.14
C ASP A 233 -6.59 0.68 8.88
N LEU A 234 -5.26 0.57 8.85
CA LEU A 234 -4.50 -0.48 9.50
C LEU A 234 -3.92 0.02 10.83
N CYS A 235 -4.28 -0.67 11.91
CA CYS A 235 -3.77 -0.44 13.24
C CYS A 235 -2.73 -1.51 13.56
N LEU A 236 -1.47 -1.09 13.71
CA LEU A 236 -0.33 -1.94 14.02
C LEU A 236 0.12 -1.68 15.44
N ARG A 237 0.29 -2.76 16.21
CA ARG A 237 1.00 -2.71 17.49
C ARG A 237 2.37 -3.30 17.30
N LEU A 238 3.39 -2.46 17.42
CA LEU A 238 4.77 -2.82 17.21
C LEU A 238 5.46 -3.00 18.57
N PRO A 239 6.25 -4.07 18.77
CA PRO A 239 7.06 -4.21 19.97
C PRO A 239 8.11 -3.10 20.04
N THR A 240 8.51 -2.70 21.24
CA THR A 240 9.70 -1.84 21.39
C THR A 240 10.95 -2.60 21.00
N LEU A 241 11.85 -1.91 20.29
CA LEU A 241 13.19 -2.44 20.08
C LEU A 241 13.98 -2.39 21.40
N PRO A 242 14.80 -3.41 21.71
CA PRO A 242 15.64 -3.39 22.90
C PRO A 242 16.57 -2.16 22.87
N LYS A 243 16.65 -1.48 24.03
CA LYS A 243 17.64 -0.41 24.26
C LYS A 243 19.04 -1.04 24.20
N ARG A 244 20.00 -0.32 23.60
CA ARG A 244 21.40 -0.72 23.60
C ARG A 244 21.98 -0.66 25.00
#